data_AF-A0A948Q6V9-F1
#
_entry.id   AF-A0A948Q6V9-F1
#
_cell.length_a   1.000
_cell.length_b   1.000
_cell.length_c   1.000
_cell.angle_alpha   90.00
_cell.angle_beta   90.00
_cell.angle_gamma   90.00
#
_symmetry.space_group_name_H-M   'P 1'
#
loop_
_entity.id
_entity.type
_entity.pdbx_description
1 polymer ?
#
loop_
_entity_poly.entity_id
_entity_poly.type
_entity_poly.pdbx_seq_one_letter_code
_entity_poly.pdbx_strand_id
1 'polypeptide(L)'
;MNEKVRQTVWRWRDTDPAEPEHPVREAPGRILSSGLPGLVVGAVLWFLGWRWPGGIVMGSSLAFVLVGLVAPSIRRQATDFLGRLGAWTGRLLGVILLTPVFLLVVVPVGLYLKAAGRDPLHRRPLPPGLTYWIPRRSRPEPEQYRRQFLVEDPQSRALERPVEEAAE
;
A
#
# COMPACT_ATOMS: atom_id res chain seq x y z
N MET A 1 -34.99 0.79 8.84
CA MET A 1 -33.72 0.20 8.37
C MET A 1 -33.18 -0.69 9.47
N ASN A 2 -32.93 -1.96 9.18
CA ASN A 2 -32.81 -3.05 10.16
C ASN A 2 -31.41 -3.06 10.81
N GLU A 3 -31.31 -3.15 12.15
CA GLU A 3 -30.05 -3.08 12.93
C GLU A 3 -29.00 -4.10 12.45
N LYS A 4 -29.45 -5.27 11.98
CA LYS A 4 -28.60 -6.31 11.37
C LYS A 4 -27.85 -5.86 10.12
N VAL A 5 -28.45 -5.00 9.29
CA VAL A 5 -27.81 -4.50 8.07
C VAL A 5 -26.68 -3.53 8.44
N ARG A 6 -26.89 -2.72 9.48
CA ARG A 6 -25.90 -1.77 9.98
C ARG A 6 -24.63 -2.46 10.50
N GLN A 7 -24.80 -3.61 11.16
CA GLN A 7 -23.69 -4.43 11.66
C GLN A 7 -22.96 -5.23 10.56
N THR A 8 -23.59 -5.47 9.41
CA THR A 8 -22.97 -6.27 8.33
C THR A 8 -22.16 -5.40 7.37
N VAL A 9 -22.55 -4.14 7.17
CA VAL A 9 -21.94 -3.27 6.13
C VAL A 9 -20.71 -2.51 6.65
N TRP A 10 -20.55 -2.32 7.96
CA TRP A 10 -19.59 -1.37 8.54
C TRP A 10 -18.72 -1.95 9.67
N ARG A 11 -18.10 -3.11 9.46
CA ARG A 11 -17.29 -3.82 10.48
C ARG A 11 -15.79 -3.46 10.51
N TRP A 12 -15.33 -2.55 9.65
CA TRP A 12 -13.90 -2.22 9.51
C TRP A 12 -13.33 -1.36 10.66
N ARG A 13 -14.19 -0.80 11.53
CA ARG A 13 -13.76 0.04 12.66
C ARG A 13 -13.63 -0.74 13.97
N ASP A 14 -14.13 -1.98 14.00
CA ASP A 14 -14.05 -2.89 15.15
C ASP A 14 -12.84 -3.82 15.07
N THR A 15 -12.04 -3.74 14.00
CA THR A 15 -10.73 -4.38 13.96
C THR A 15 -9.83 -3.63 14.93
N ASP A 16 -9.60 -4.23 16.10
CA ASP A 16 -8.62 -3.80 17.06
C ASP A 16 -7.25 -3.73 16.34
N PRO A 17 -6.53 -2.60 16.31
CA PRO A 17 -5.18 -2.54 15.74
C PRO A 17 -4.19 -3.46 16.48
N ALA A 18 -4.58 -4.01 17.63
CA ALA A 18 -3.86 -5.06 18.36
C ALA A 18 -4.30 -6.49 17.99
N GLU A 19 -5.37 -6.70 17.21
CA GLU A 19 -5.62 -8.02 16.60
C GLU A 19 -4.56 -8.23 15.52
N PRO A 20 -3.62 -9.18 15.68
CA PRO A 20 -2.67 -9.49 14.63
C PRO A 20 -3.49 -9.92 13.42
N GLU A 21 -3.35 -9.15 12.34
CA GLU A 21 -3.77 -9.51 10.98
C GLU A 21 -3.58 -11.02 10.84
N HIS A 22 -4.66 -11.76 10.57
CA HIS A 22 -4.75 -13.22 10.48
C HIS A 22 -3.42 -13.89 10.73
N PRO A 23 -3.20 -14.68 11.81
CA PRO A 23 -1.95 -15.42 11.94
C PRO A 23 -1.79 -16.16 10.62
N VAL A 24 -0.88 -15.70 9.77
CA VAL A 24 -0.38 -16.49 8.64
C VAL A 24 0.02 -17.72 9.41
N ARG A 25 -0.79 -18.78 9.30
CA ARG A 25 -0.50 -20.03 9.98
C ARG A 25 0.84 -20.39 9.38
N GLU A 26 1.90 -20.02 10.07
CA GLU A 26 3.25 -20.38 9.75
C GLU A 26 3.23 -21.86 10.04
N ALA A 27 2.78 -22.62 9.02
CA ALA A 27 2.75 -24.05 9.09
C ALA A 27 4.16 -24.44 9.55
N PRO A 28 4.30 -25.29 10.59
CA PRO A 28 5.60 -25.65 11.13
C PRO A 28 6.57 -26.22 10.06
N GLY A 29 6.06 -26.56 8.87
CA GLY A 29 6.85 -26.91 7.68
C GLY A 29 7.62 -25.76 7.00
N ARG A 30 7.39 -24.49 7.31
CA ARG A 30 8.13 -23.36 6.68
C ARG A 30 9.52 -23.15 7.28
N ILE A 31 9.77 -23.64 8.49
CA ILE A 31 11.10 -23.66 9.12
C ILE A 31 12.08 -24.49 8.28
N LEU A 32 11.58 -25.60 7.70
CA LEU A 32 12.35 -26.49 6.84
C LEU A 32 12.78 -25.83 5.51
N SER A 33 11.96 -24.91 4.97
CA SER A 33 12.25 -24.23 3.70
C SER A 33 13.37 -23.18 3.76
N SER A 34 13.77 -22.74 4.96
CA SER A 34 14.79 -21.68 5.10
C SER A 34 16.23 -22.18 4.90
N GLY A 35 16.49 -23.49 5.01
CA GLY A 35 17.83 -24.08 4.82
C GLY A 35 18.11 -24.63 3.41
N LEU A 36 17.04 -24.86 2.61
CA LEU A 36 17.15 -25.44 1.27
C LEU A 36 18.00 -24.62 0.29
N PRO A 37 17.89 -23.28 0.23
CA PRO A 37 18.68 -22.50 -0.73
C PRO A 37 20.20 -22.59 -0.44
N GLY A 38 20.60 -22.53 0.83
CA GLY A 38 22.00 -22.63 1.23
C GLY A 38 22.60 -24.01 0.98
N LEU A 39 21.84 -25.08 1.24
CA LEU A 39 22.24 -26.45 0.94
C LEU A 39 22.35 -26.71 -0.56
N VAL A 40 21.45 -26.15 -1.38
CA VAL A 40 21.50 -26.26 -2.84
C VAL A 40 22.71 -25.54 -3.41
N VAL A 41 22.98 -24.30 -2.96
CA VAL A 41 24.17 -23.54 -3.41
C VAL A 41 25.47 -24.24 -2.98
N GLY A 42 25.53 -24.76 -1.75
CA GLY A 42 26.67 -25.55 -1.27
C GLY A 42 26.89 -26.84 -2.06
N ALA A 43 25.82 -27.56 -2.39
CA ALA A 43 25.88 -28.78 -3.20
C ALA A 43 26.30 -28.51 -4.65
N VAL A 44 25.83 -27.41 -5.26
CA VAL A 44 26.23 -26.97 -6.60
C VAL A 44 27.72 -26.60 -6.64
N LEU A 45 28.22 -25.87 -5.64
CA LEU A 45 29.64 -25.51 -5.52
C LEU A 45 30.54 -26.75 -5.30
N TRP A 46 30.03 -27.75 -4.59
CA TRP A 46 30.74 -29.02 -4.39
C TRP A 46 30.79 -29.88 -5.67
N PHE A 47 29.69 -29.90 -6.44
CA PHE A 47 29.63 -30.58 -7.75
C PHE A 47 30.51 -29.91 -8.82
N LEU A 48 30.78 -28.60 -8.70
CA LEU A 48 31.63 -27.84 -9.62
C LEU A 48 33.15 -28.04 -9.38
N GLY A 49 33.55 -28.95 -8.49
CA GLY A 49 34.93 -29.36 -8.27
C GLY A 49 35.72 -28.50 -7.26
N TRP A 50 35.11 -27.46 -6.69
CA TRP A 50 35.75 -26.55 -5.76
C TRP A 50 35.58 -27.02 -4.29
N ARG A 51 36.25 -28.13 -3.96
CA ARG A 51 36.04 -28.90 -2.72
C ARG A 51 36.28 -28.13 -1.42
N TRP A 52 37.31 -27.27 -1.38
CA TRP A 52 37.69 -26.47 -0.21
C TRP A 52 36.73 -25.31 0.07
N PRO A 53 36.42 -24.40 -0.89
CA PRO A 53 35.45 -23.35 -0.66
C PRO A 53 34.02 -23.90 -0.51
N GLY A 54 33.67 -24.99 -1.21
CA GLY A 54 32.38 -25.67 -1.06
C GLY A 54 32.16 -26.23 0.35
N GLY A 55 33.19 -26.84 0.95
CA GLY A 55 33.13 -27.33 2.34
C GLY A 55 32.94 -26.20 3.37
N ILE A 56 33.62 -25.06 3.17
CA ILE A 56 33.49 -23.88 4.05
C ILE A 56 32.10 -23.26 3.94
N VAL A 57 31.58 -23.11 2.72
CA VAL A 57 30.24 -22.55 2.48
C VAL A 57 29.15 -23.49 3.01
N MET A 58 29.31 -24.80 2.84
CA MET A 58 28.36 -25.79 3.33
C MET A 58 28.39 -25.91 4.86
N GLY A 59 29.58 -25.91 5.46
CA GLY A 59 29.77 -25.93 6.92
C GLY A 59 29.25 -24.66 7.60
N SER A 60 29.53 -23.48 7.03
CA SER A 60 28.98 -22.22 7.52
C SER A 60 27.46 -22.16 7.38
N SER A 61 26.89 -22.62 6.25
CA SER A 61 25.44 -22.70 6.07
C SER A 61 24.78 -23.65 7.08
N LEU A 62 25.38 -24.82 7.32
CA LEU A 62 24.87 -25.78 8.29
C LEU A 62 24.96 -25.24 9.72
N ALA A 63 26.06 -24.57 10.07
CA ALA A 63 26.22 -23.91 11.35
C ALA A 63 25.18 -22.78 11.54
N PHE A 64 24.92 -21.97 10.51
CA PHE A 64 23.88 -20.95 10.54
C PHE A 64 22.47 -21.54 10.70
N VAL A 65 22.19 -22.66 10.04
CA VAL A 65 20.92 -23.38 10.20
C VAL A 65 20.78 -23.95 11.61
N LEU A 66 21.83 -24.55 12.16
CA LEU A 66 21.84 -25.11 13.52
C LEU A 66 21.70 -24.02 14.58
N VAL A 67 22.41 -22.89 14.45
CA VAL A 67 22.27 -21.72 15.33
C VAL A 67 20.86 -21.13 15.23
N GLY A 68 20.31 -21.05 14.01
CA GLY A 68 18.93 -20.62 13.79
C GLY A 68 17.87 -21.56 14.38
N LEU A 69 18.20 -22.83 14.61
CA LEU A 69 17.31 -23.82 15.22
C LEU A 69 17.37 -23.79 16.75
N VAL A 70 18.56 -23.57 17.32
CA VAL A 70 18.79 -23.57 18.78
C VAL A 70 18.37 -22.24 19.43
N ALA A 71 18.42 -21.12 18.71
CA ALA A 71 18.12 -19.79 19.25
C ALA A 71 16.99 -19.07 18.47
N PRO A 72 15.72 -19.49 18.63
CA PRO A 72 14.57 -18.81 18.01
C PRO A 72 14.41 -17.36 18.48
N SER A 73 14.91 -17.04 19.68
CA SER A 73 14.94 -15.68 20.25
C SER A 73 15.83 -14.72 19.47
N ILE A 74 17.02 -15.16 19.04
CA ILE A 74 17.95 -14.35 18.24
C ILE A 74 17.37 -14.11 16.84
N ARG A 75 16.74 -15.15 16.26
CA ARG A 75 16.08 -15.05 14.95
C ARG A 75 14.97 -14.01 14.95
N ARG A 76 14.14 -14.00 16.00
CA ARG A 76 13.08 -12.99 16.18
C ARG A 76 13.65 -11.58 16.28
N GLN A 77 14.67 -11.37 17.12
CA GLN A 77 15.30 -10.05 17.26
C GLN A 77 15.93 -9.55 15.95
N ALA A 78 16.57 -10.44 15.19
CA ALA A 78 17.17 -10.10 13.89
C ALA A 78 16.10 -9.71 12.86
N THR A 79 15.00 -10.46 12.76
CA THR A 79 13.88 -10.13 11.87
C THR A 79 13.22 -8.80 12.28
N ASP A 80 13.01 -8.58 13.57
CA ASP A 80 12.42 -7.34 14.08
C ASP A 80 13.33 -6.13 13.85
N PHE A 81 14.64 -6.31 13.97
CA PHE A 81 15.61 -5.27 13.67
C PHE A 81 15.65 -4.96 12.17
N LEU A 82 15.67 -5.99 11.32
CA LEU A 82 15.66 -5.83 9.88
C LEU A 82 14.34 -5.22 9.37
N GLY A 83 13.22 -5.60 9.98
CA GLY A 83 11.91 -4.98 9.73
C GLY A 83 11.90 -3.50 10.11
N ARG A 84 12.47 -3.15 11.28
CA ARG A 84 12.63 -1.74 11.70
C ARG A 84 13.54 -0.95 10.76
N LEU A 85 14.64 -1.54 10.31
CA LEU A 85 15.51 -0.94 9.30
C LEU A 85 14.76 -0.74 7.99
N GLY A 86 14.05 -1.75 7.50
CA GLY A 86 13.25 -1.67 6.27
C GLY A 86 12.18 -0.58 6.35
N ALA A 87 11.48 -0.46 7.48
CA ALA A 87 10.49 0.60 7.70
C ALA A 87 11.14 2.00 7.73
N TRP A 88 12.29 2.14 8.39
CA TRP A 88 13.02 3.39 8.46
C TRP A 88 13.55 3.80 7.08
N THR A 89 14.16 2.87 6.36
CA THR A 89 14.63 3.05 4.98
C THR A 89 13.47 3.40 4.05
N GLY A 90 12.34 2.69 4.15
CA GLY A 90 11.14 2.98 3.35
C GLY A 90 10.61 4.40 3.59
N ARG A 91 10.56 4.83 4.86
CA ARG A 91 10.17 6.22 5.20
C ARG A 91 11.17 7.23 4.67
N LEU A 92 12.46 6.96 4.83
CA LEU A 92 13.53 7.83 4.36
C LEU A 92 13.49 7.98 2.84
N LEU A 93 13.40 6.88 2.08
CA LEU A 93 13.22 6.91 0.63
C LEU A 93 11.92 7.61 0.24
N GLY A 94 10.84 7.35 0.96
CA GLY A 94 9.55 8.03 0.74
C GLY A 94 9.70 9.53 0.82
N VAL A 95 10.33 10.07 1.86
CA VAL A 95 10.59 11.52 1.99
C VAL A 95 11.57 11.98 0.90
N ILE A 96 12.70 11.30 0.71
CA ILE A 96 13.74 11.72 -0.24
C ILE A 96 13.23 11.73 -1.68
N LEU A 97 12.37 10.80 -2.08
CA LEU A 97 11.82 10.74 -3.43
C LEU A 97 10.60 11.66 -3.58
N LEU A 98 9.69 11.65 -2.61
CA LEU A 98 8.44 12.41 -2.72
C LEU A 98 8.67 13.91 -2.56
N THR A 99 9.58 14.35 -1.69
CA THR A 99 9.88 15.77 -1.48
C THR A 99 10.32 16.49 -2.76
N PRO A 100 11.35 16.06 -3.50
CA PRO A 100 11.75 16.72 -4.74
C PRO A 100 10.69 16.55 -5.83
N VAL A 101 10.02 15.40 -5.96
CA VAL A 101 8.93 15.24 -6.93
C VAL A 101 7.81 16.23 -6.65
N PHE A 102 7.43 16.39 -5.38
CA PHE A 102 6.40 17.34 -4.98
C PHE A 102 6.83 18.79 -5.28
N LEU A 103 8.05 19.18 -4.88
CA LEU A 103 8.53 20.55 -5.06
C LEU A 103 8.85 20.90 -6.52
N LEU A 104 9.34 19.95 -7.32
CA LEU A 104 9.77 20.19 -8.70
C LEU A 104 8.68 19.90 -9.74
N VAL A 105 7.69 19.08 -9.42
CA VAL A 105 6.61 18.74 -10.35
C VAL A 105 5.28 19.30 -9.86
N VAL A 106 4.86 18.91 -8.65
CA VAL A 106 3.50 19.23 -8.16
C VAL A 106 3.34 20.73 -7.89
N VAL A 107 4.31 21.34 -7.19
CA VAL A 107 4.27 22.78 -6.87
C VAL A 107 4.28 23.67 -8.11
N PRO A 108 5.19 23.53 -9.10
CA PRO A 108 5.18 24.37 -10.28
C PRO A 108 3.95 24.13 -11.16
N VAL A 109 3.46 22.89 -11.27
CA VAL A 109 2.19 22.63 -11.97
C VAL A 109 1.03 23.33 -11.25
N GLY A 110 0.96 23.26 -9.92
CA GLY A 110 -0.05 23.97 -9.13
C GLY A 110 0.04 25.49 -9.27
N LEU A 111 1.26 26.04 -9.29
CA LEU A 111 1.49 27.47 -9.48
C LEU A 111 1.12 27.92 -10.90
N TYR A 112 1.45 27.11 -11.91
CA TYR A 112 1.05 27.33 -13.29
C TYR A 112 -0.48 27.33 -13.44
N LEU A 113 -1.18 26.35 -12.86
CA LEU A 113 -2.64 26.31 -12.86
C LEU A 113 -3.25 27.54 -12.17
N LYS A 114 -2.67 27.96 -11.04
CA LYS A 114 -3.09 29.16 -10.32
C LYS A 114 -2.88 30.43 -11.16
N ALA A 115 -1.75 30.56 -11.84
CA ALA A 115 -1.44 31.69 -12.73
C ALA A 115 -2.36 31.70 -13.98
N ALA A 116 -2.70 30.52 -14.51
CA ALA A 116 -3.64 30.36 -15.62
C ALA A 116 -5.13 30.54 -15.21
N GLY A 117 -5.40 30.84 -13.93
CA GLY A 117 -6.75 31.03 -13.41
C GLY A 117 -7.60 29.76 -13.38
N ARG A 118 -7.01 28.57 -13.57
CA ARG A 118 -7.73 27.29 -13.52
C ARG A 118 -7.75 26.75 -12.10
N ASP A 119 -8.96 26.57 -11.57
CA ASP A 119 -9.19 25.91 -10.28
C ASP A 119 -9.91 24.56 -10.49
N PRO A 120 -9.17 23.49 -10.89
CA PRO A 120 -9.78 22.19 -11.14
C PRO A 120 -10.40 21.55 -9.89
N LEU A 121 -10.03 22.04 -8.70
CA LEU A 121 -10.44 21.50 -7.41
C LEU A 121 -11.57 22.31 -6.75
N HIS A 122 -12.09 23.36 -7.40
CA HIS A 122 -13.17 24.20 -6.89
C HIS A 122 -12.93 24.61 -5.42
N ARG A 123 -11.71 25.06 -5.12
CA ARG A 123 -11.29 25.39 -3.75
C ARG A 123 -11.89 26.69 -3.24
N ARG A 124 -12.47 27.50 -4.14
CA ARG A 124 -13.16 28.74 -3.79
C ARG A 124 -14.45 28.42 -3.03
N PRO A 125 -14.71 29.08 -1.88
CA PRO A 125 -15.95 28.88 -1.15
C PRO A 125 -17.14 29.34 -1.99
N LEU A 126 -18.16 28.49 -2.11
CA LEU A 126 -19.40 28.84 -2.78
C LEU A 126 -20.23 29.82 -1.92
N PRO A 127 -21.00 30.73 -2.54
CA PRO A 127 -21.98 31.58 -1.86
C PRO A 127 -22.97 30.77 -0.99
N PRO A 128 -23.46 31.34 0.13
CA PRO A 128 -24.52 30.71 0.92
C PRO A 128 -25.78 30.52 0.05
N GLY A 129 -26.31 29.30 0.03
CA GLY A 129 -27.46 28.92 -0.80
C GLY A 129 -27.11 28.07 -2.02
N LEU A 130 -25.82 27.85 -2.31
CA LEU A 130 -25.34 26.93 -3.35
C LEU A 130 -24.65 25.70 -2.76
N THR A 131 -24.69 24.62 -3.52
CA THR A 131 -24.22 23.29 -3.10
C THR A 131 -22.95 22.89 -3.84
N TYR A 132 -21.99 22.25 -3.14
CA TYR A 132 -20.79 21.66 -3.74
C TYR A 132 -21.08 20.38 -4.56
N TRP A 133 -22.32 19.90 -4.55
CA TRP A 133 -22.74 18.70 -5.27
C TRP A 133 -22.88 19.01 -6.77
N ILE A 134 -22.05 18.36 -7.58
CA ILE A 134 -22.08 18.48 -9.04
C ILE A 134 -23.30 17.72 -9.58
N PRO A 135 -24.24 18.37 -10.30
CA PRO A 135 -25.43 17.72 -10.82
C PRO A 135 -25.10 16.73 -11.93
N ARG A 136 -25.49 15.46 -11.79
CA ARG A 136 -25.30 14.45 -12.84
C ARG A 136 -26.48 14.47 -13.80
N ARG A 137 -26.24 14.88 -15.05
CA ARG A 137 -27.29 15.01 -16.09
C ARG A 137 -27.79 13.67 -16.63
N SER A 138 -27.01 12.60 -16.55
CA SER A 138 -27.37 11.29 -17.13
C SER A 138 -27.38 10.17 -16.10
N ARG A 139 -28.45 9.36 -16.09
CA ARG A 139 -28.41 8.02 -15.47
C ARG A 139 -27.41 7.18 -16.28
N PRO A 140 -26.37 6.61 -15.65
CA PRO A 140 -25.39 5.84 -16.37
C PRO A 140 -26.06 4.60 -16.96
N GLU A 141 -25.87 4.38 -18.26
CA GLU A 141 -26.27 3.13 -18.91
C GLU A 141 -25.47 1.96 -18.30
N PRO A 142 -26.01 0.73 -18.30
CA PRO A 142 -25.32 -0.45 -17.77
C PRO A 142 -23.89 -0.62 -18.31
N GLU A 143 -23.66 -0.27 -19.58
CA GLU A 143 -22.34 -0.34 -20.21
C GLU A 143 -21.37 0.74 -19.72
N GLN A 144 -21.88 1.89 -19.29
CA GLN A 144 -21.09 3.01 -18.77
C GLN A 144 -20.51 2.72 -17.38
N TYR A 145 -21.07 1.78 -16.61
CA TYR A 145 -20.46 1.33 -15.35
C TYR A 145 -19.04 0.78 -15.55
N ARG A 146 -18.77 0.15 -16.70
CA ARG A 146 -17.41 -0.32 -17.02
C ARG A 146 -16.44 0.85 -17.29
N ARG A 147 -16.94 2.04 -17.61
CA ARG A 147 -16.16 3.25 -17.95
C ARG A 147 -16.43 4.41 -17.00
N GLN A 148 -16.91 4.14 -15.79
CA GLN A 148 -17.40 5.15 -14.84
C GLN A 148 -16.39 6.26 -14.51
N PHE A 149 -15.09 5.99 -14.65
CA PHE A 149 -14.02 6.96 -14.37
C PHE A 149 -13.48 7.68 -15.61
N LEU A 150 -13.90 7.27 -16.82
CA LEU A 150 -13.41 7.83 -18.09
C LEU A 150 -14.36 8.86 -18.68
N VAL A 151 -15.64 8.84 -18.29
CA VAL A 151 -16.66 9.74 -18.82
C VAL A 151 -16.98 10.79 -17.76
N GLU A 152 -16.26 11.92 -17.82
CA GLU A 152 -16.60 13.11 -17.06
C GLU A 152 -17.39 14.07 -17.95
N ASP A 153 -18.55 14.53 -17.48
CA ASP A 153 -19.37 15.54 -18.17
C ASP A 153 -18.88 16.94 -17.81
N PRO A 154 -18.17 17.68 -18.69
CA PRO A 154 -17.64 19.00 -18.36
C PRO A 154 -18.75 20.03 -18.07
N GLN A 155 -19.94 19.82 -18.63
CA GLN A 155 -21.08 20.73 -18.48
C GLN A 155 -21.75 20.58 -17.12
N SER A 156 -21.60 19.42 -16.46
CA SER A 156 -22.12 19.19 -15.11
C SER A 156 -21.44 20.10 -14.08
N ARG A 157 -20.13 20.34 -14.21
CA ARG A 157 -19.35 21.20 -13.31
C ARG A 157 -19.71 22.68 -13.41
N ALA A 158 -20.22 23.12 -14.55
CA ALA A 158 -20.61 24.51 -14.78
C ALA A 158 -22.01 24.83 -14.22
N LEU A 159 -22.77 23.82 -13.80
CA LEU A 159 -24.09 24.00 -13.20
C LEU A 159 -23.97 24.14 -11.68
N GLU A 160 -24.23 25.34 -11.18
CA GLU A 160 -24.40 25.57 -9.75
C GLU A 160 -25.80 25.11 -9.33
N ARG A 161 -25.89 24.22 -8.33
CA ARG A 161 -27.17 23.71 -7.82
C ARG A 161 -27.55 24.44 -6.51
N PRO A 162 -28.75 25.05 -6.42
CA PRO A 162 -29.27 25.60 -5.18
C PRO A 162 -29.39 24.53 -4.09
N VAL A 163 -29.20 24.91 -2.83
CA VAL A 163 -29.33 24.00 -1.68
C VAL A 163 -30.75 23.43 -1.56
N GLU A 164 -31.76 24.21 -1.93
CA GLU A 164 -33.17 23.79 -1.87
C GLU A 164 -33.44 22.60 -2.81
N GLU A 165 -32.89 22.61 -4.01
CA GLU A 165 -33.07 21.53 -4.99
C GLU A 165 -32.23 20.29 -4.63
N ALA A 166 -31.18 20.42 -3.83
CA ALA A 166 -30.31 19.29 -3.43
C ALA A 166 -30.83 18.49 -2.22
N ALA A 167 -31.87 19.00 -1.53
CA ALA A 167 -32.49 18.34 -0.38
C ALA A 167 -33.60 17.33 -0.78
N GLU A 168 -34.04 17.34 -2.04
CA GLU A 168 -34.93 16.36 -2.67
C GLU A 168 -34.16 15.23 -3.36
#